data_AF-A0A8J7QCS1-F1
#
_entry.id   AF-A0A8J7QCS1-F1
#
_cell.length_a   1.000
_cell.length_b   1.000
_cell.length_c   1.000
_cell.angle_alpha   90.00
_cell.angle_beta   90.00
_cell.angle_gamma   90.00
#
_symmetry.space_group_name_H-M   'P 1'
#
loop_
_entity.id
_entity.type
_entity.pdbx_description
1 polymer ?
#
loop_
_entity_poly.entity_id
_entity_poly.type
_entity_poly.pdbx_seq_one_letter_code
_entity_poly.pdbx_strand_id
1 'polypeptide(L)'
;MSGINPNAAPSQGIQASNGLFRQNGQTKTLQALYMQTMLQAQGLLDQGIAGQLESIDQQNKESQRHLDFMTRATQNKLDARSRTNEYNFHQSGDNQIYVDNDNYRITFNENRSEFRIEERQPNGEYQQITRVWGDPHVDEGGEHRSWMFVDNTTFELPSKTPGGEPLRITVDTIPHANTGETLSNDLTITQGDSAFLVKDLARGGDGMTIAQSNNGRELDATTADGQRVRWAGALHWVAEDGQSIDQRGHEERLEHGNHHSHTLDTEIDRTKQTEVTDADRQFLNSIGIDPADYDSDGNGNLSAEQWSAVHEAVEKKLEGMNSMSQTQMLKLNSLMTNRSNFSGLLTGALSKIDQDLRNIQQKF
;
A
#
# COMPACT_ATOMS: atom_id res chain seq x y z
N MET A 1 26.63 -9.58 -41.48
CA MET A 1 26.06 -8.59 -42.41
C MET A 1 25.56 -7.40 -41.58
N SER A 2 25.97 -6.20 -41.97
CA SER A 2 25.55 -4.86 -41.51
C SER A 2 25.65 -4.53 -40.01
N GLY A 3 26.79 -3.95 -39.61
CA GLY A 3 26.96 -3.23 -38.34
C GLY A 3 26.60 -1.75 -38.49
N ILE A 4 25.89 -1.19 -37.51
CA ILE A 4 25.50 0.21 -37.43
C ILE A 4 26.47 0.94 -36.51
N ASN A 5 27.07 2.01 -37.03
CA ASN A 5 28.06 2.87 -36.38
C ASN A 5 27.35 4.09 -35.73
N PRO A 6 27.43 4.30 -34.40
CA PRO A 6 26.88 5.47 -33.75
C PRO A 6 27.98 6.51 -33.54
N ASN A 7 28.30 7.27 -34.58
CA ASN A 7 29.02 8.54 -34.45
C ASN A 7 28.91 9.35 -35.76
N ALA A 8 27.87 10.15 -35.87
CA ALA A 8 27.76 11.19 -36.88
C ALA A 8 27.32 12.49 -36.18
N ALA A 9 28.30 13.25 -35.72
CA ALA A 9 28.11 14.65 -35.35
C ALA A 9 27.79 15.47 -36.62
N PRO A 10 26.83 16.41 -36.58
CA PRO A 10 26.70 17.37 -37.66
C PRO A 10 27.75 18.48 -37.47
N SER A 11 28.94 18.30 -38.04
CA SER A 11 29.86 19.42 -38.28
C SER A 11 29.38 20.17 -39.53
N GLN A 12 28.37 21.02 -39.39
CA GLN A 12 28.14 22.06 -40.39
C GLN A 12 29.15 23.18 -40.15
N GLY A 13 30.29 23.05 -40.83
CA GLY A 13 31.27 24.12 -40.94
C GLY A 13 30.62 25.36 -41.54
N ILE A 14 30.67 26.46 -40.79
CA ILE A 14 30.41 27.79 -41.34
C ILE A 14 31.56 28.07 -42.32
N GLN A 15 31.31 27.83 -43.62
CA GLN A 15 32.15 28.40 -44.66
C GLN A 15 31.88 29.91 -44.67
N ALA A 16 32.75 30.66 -43.99
CA ALA A 16 32.86 32.09 -44.16
C ALA A 16 33.34 32.37 -45.59
N SER A 17 32.40 32.52 -46.52
CA SER A 17 32.68 33.01 -47.85
C SER A 17 33.07 34.49 -47.75
N ASN A 18 34.37 34.76 -47.69
CA ASN A 18 34.95 36.06 -48.01
C ASN A 18 34.74 36.34 -49.51
N GLY A 19 33.53 36.76 -49.87
CA GLY A 19 33.18 37.21 -51.21
C GLY A 19 32.54 38.59 -51.11
N LEU A 20 33.23 39.61 -51.63
CA LEU A 20 32.67 40.94 -51.85
C LEU A 20 31.35 40.80 -52.64
N PHE A 21 30.21 41.04 -51.98
CA PHE A 21 28.93 41.19 -52.66
C PHE A 21 28.81 42.60 -53.23
N ARG A 22 29.20 42.74 -54.50
CA ARG A 22 28.64 43.75 -55.40
C ARG A 22 27.72 43.02 -56.39
N GLN A 23 26.41 43.14 -56.19
CA GLN A 23 25.43 42.95 -57.26
C GLN A 23 24.23 43.89 -57.05
N ASN A 24 24.08 44.80 -58.00
CA ASN A 24 22.86 45.47 -58.44
C ASN A 24 21.87 46.00 -57.38
N GLY A 25 22.01 47.29 -57.06
CA GLY A 25 20.87 48.18 -56.78
C GLY A 25 20.26 48.16 -55.36
N GLN A 26 20.66 47.26 -54.48
CA GLN A 26 20.27 47.33 -53.06
C GLN A 26 21.50 47.26 -52.16
N THR A 27 21.97 48.42 -51.71
CA THR A 27 22.80 48.47 -50.50
C THR A 27 21.94 48.00 -49.33
N LYS A 28 21.87 46.68 -49.12
CA LYS A 28 21.66 46.16 -47.77
C LYS A 28 22.84 46.67 -46.97
N THR A 29 22.62 47.75 -46.22
CA THR A 29 23.65 48.33 -45.35
C THR A 29 24.12 47.23 -44.39
N LEU A 30 25.37 47.29 -43.93
CA LEU A 30 25.93 46.34 -42.94
C LEU A 30 24.96 46.15 -41.74
N GLN A 31 24.21 47.18 -41.42
CA GLN A 31 23.14 47.25 -40.44
C GLN A 31 21.91 46.39 -40.78
N ALA A 32 21.47 46.36 -42.04
CA ALA A 32 20.41 45.48 -42.50
C ALA A 32 20.84 44.00 -42.44
N LEU A 33 22.10 43.71 -42.78
CA LEU A 33 22.67 42.37 -42.64
C LEU A 33 22.76 41.95 -41.16
N TYR A 34 23.24 42.84 -40.29
CA TYR A 34 23.29 42.60 -38.84
C TYR A 34 21.90 42.33 -38.25
N MET A 35 20.89 43.13 -38.61
CA MET A 35 19.51 42.94 -38.15
C MET A 35 18.91 41.63 -38.67
N GLN A 36 19.19 41.27 -39.92
CA GLN A 36 18.76 39.99 -40.50
C GLN A 36 19.38 38.80 -39.76
N THR A 37 20.68 38.83 -39.48
CA THR A 37 21.37 37.80 -38.70
C THR A 37 20.81 37.71 -37.28
N MET A 38 20.50 38.86 -36.66
CA MET A 38 19.96 38.86 -35.31
C MET A 38 18.54 38.28 -35.23
N LEU A 39 17.67 38.61 -36.19
CA LEU A 39 16.33 38.03 -36.29
C LEU A 39 16.37 36.52 -36.54
N GLN A 40 17.32 36.04 -37.36
CA GLN A 40 17.54 34.61 -37.56
C GLN A 40 17.99 33.91 -36.26
N ALA A 41 18.92 34.51 -35.51
CA ALA A 41 19.37 33.98 -34.23
C ALA A 41 18.24 33.94 -33.17
N GLN A 42 17.38 34.97 -33.14
CA GLN A 42 16.18 34.98 -32.30
C GLN A 42 15.20 33.86 -32.68
N GLY A 43 14.97 33.66 -33.98
CA GLY A 43 14.12 32.56 -34.47
C GLY A 43 14.64 31.17 -34.07
N LEU A 44 15.96 30.96 -34.10
CA LEU A 44 16.58 29.72 -33.64
C LEU A 44 16.41 29.49 -32.13
N LEU A 45 16.52 30.55 -31.32
CA LEU A 45 16.27 30.47 -29.88
C LEU A 45 14.80 30.17 -29.56
N ASP A 46 13.87 30.82 -30.27
CA ASP A 46 12.44 30.56 -30.11
C ASP A 46 12.08 29.12 -30.50
N GLN A 47 12.65 28.59 -31.60
CA GLN A 47 12.52 27.18 -31.97
C GLN A 47 13.10 26.24 -30.91
N GLY A 48 14.28 26.56 -30.37
CA GLY A 48 14.90 25.79 -29.29
C GLY A 48 14.05 25.75 -28.01
N ILE A 49 13.45 26.88 -27.63
CA ILE A 49 12.53 26.96 -26.47
C ILE A 49 11.25 26.16 -26.74
N ALA A 50 10.65 26.29 -27.92
CA ALA A 50 9.44 25.55 -28.28
C ALA A 50 9.68 24.03 -28.23
N GLY A 51 10.78 23.54 -28.80
CA GLY A 51 11.16 22.13 -28.72
C GLY A 51 11.43 21.66 -27.28
N GLN A 52 12.05 22.51 -26.45
CA GLN A 52 12.29 22.18 -25.05
C GLN A 52 11.00 22.15 -24.22
N LEU A 53 10.04 23.04 -24.50
CA LEU A 53 8.72 23.05 -23.87
C LEU A 53 7.89 21.82 -24.26
N GLU A 54 7.94 21.41 -25.53
CA GLU A 54 7.29 20.17 -25.99
C GLU A 54 7.86 18.94 -25.28
N SER A 55 9.19 18.87 -25.13
CA SER A 55 9.85 17.80 -24.35
C SER A 55 9.39 17.79 -22.88
N ILE A 56 9.23 18.95 -22.25
CA ILE A 56 8.74 19.04 -20.86
C ILE A 56 7.27 18.63 -20.76
N ASP A 57 6.42 19.03 -21.71
CA ASP A 57 5.01 18.64 -21.74
C ASP A 57 4.85 17.12 -21.89
N GLN A 58 5.64 16.50 -22.77
CA GLN A 58 5.69 15.03 -22.91
C GLN A 58 6.11 14.36 -21.61
N GLN A 59 7.16 14.85 -20.95
CA GLN A 59 7.61 14.32 -19.66
C GLN A 59 6.56 14.46 -18.55
N ASN A 60 5.83 15.58 -18.51
CA ASN A 60 4.76 15.79 -17.52
C ASN A 60 3.61 14.79 -17.72
N LYS A 61 3.22 14.54 -18.97
CA LYS A 61 2.20 13.53 -19.31
C LYS A 61 2.64 12.12 -18.93
N GLU A 62 3.90 11.78 -19.17
CA GLU A 62 4.47 10.51 -18.71
C GLU A 62 4.44 10.44 -17.18
N SER A 63 4.87 11.50 -16.48
CA SER A 63 4.90 11.55 -15.01
C SER A 63 3.52 11.38 -14.37
N GLN A 64 2.47 11.94 -14.99
CA GLN A 64 1.08 11.72 -14.57
C GLN A 64 0.67 10.25 -14.73
N ARG A 65 0.98 9.63 -15.88
CA ARG A 65 0.71 8.19 -16.10
C ARG A 65 1.45 7.32 -15.09
N HIS A 66 2.67 7.68 -14.73
CA HIS A 66 3.43 7.02 -13.67
C HIS A 66 2.73 7.12 -12.32
N LEU A 67 2.29 8.32 -11.93
CA LEU A 67 1.61 8.54 -10.65
C LEU A 67 0.30 7.74 -10.56
N ASP A 68 -0.47 7.73 -11.65
CA ASP A 68 -1.70 6.96 -11.77
C ASP A 68 -1.43 5.46 -11.67
N PHE A 69 -0.39 4.96 -12.34
CA PHE A 69 0.04 3.57 -12.23
C PHE A 69 0.49 3.23 -10.81
N MET A 70 1.33 4.05 -10.17
CA MET A 70 1.81 3.79 -8.81
C MET A 70 0.67 3.79 -7.80
N THR A 71 -0.33 4.64 -7.99
CA THR A 71 -1.55 4.64 -7.16
C THR A 71 -2.31 3.33 -7.32
N ARG A 72 -2.53 2.87 -8.56
CA ARG A 72 -3.20 1.58 -8.83
C ARG A 72 -2.39 0.38 -8.35
N ALA A 73 -1.08 0.34 -8.60
CA ALA A 73 -0.20 -0.71 -8.14
C ALA A 73 -0.13 -0.78 -6.62
N THR A 74 -0.14 0.38 -5.94
CA THR A 74 -0.22 0.44 -4.47
C THR A 74 -1.57 -0.07 -3.98
N GLN A 75 -2.68 0.31 -4.61
CA GLN A 75 -4.00 -0.20 -4.28
C GLN A 75 -4.08 -1.71 -4.49
N ASN A 76 -3.64 -2.22 -5.64
CA ASN A 76 -3.58 -3.65 -5.96
C ASN A 76 -2.66 -4.40 -4.99
N LYS A 77 -1.56 -3.79 -4.56
CA LYS A 77 -0.67 -4.33 -3.52
C LYS A 77 -1.33 -4.38 -2.16
N LEU A 78 -2.14 -3.39 -1.78
CA LEU A 78 -2.91 -3.41 -0.54
C LEU A 78 -4.01 -4.49 -0.61
N ASP A 79 -4.73 -4.56 -1.73
CA ASP A 79 -5.76 -5.57 -1.99
C ASP A 79 -5.17 -6.98 -2.01
N ALA A 80 -3.93 -7.14 -2.49
CA ALA A 80 -3.19 -8.40 -2.45
C ALA A 80 -2.53 -8.68 -1.08
N ARG A 81 -2.08 -7.66 -0.33
CA ARG A 81 -1.51 -7.77 1.03
C ARG A 81 -2.54 -8.10 2.09
N SER A 82 -3.81 -7.77 1.87
CA SER A 82 -4.92 -8.30 2.68
C SER A 82 -5.01 -9.84 2.68
N ARG A 83 -4.11 -10.56 1.97
CA ARG A 83 -4.11 -12.02 1.81
C ARG A 83 -2.77 -12.72 2.14
N THR A 84 -1.80 -12.05 2.77
CA THR A 84 -0.56 -12.68 3.28
C THR A 84 -0.39 -12.37 4.77
N ASN A 85 -0.62 -13.37 5.64
CA ASN A 85 -0.55 -13.36 7.12
C ASN A 85 -0.13 -12.00 7.73
N GLU A 86 -1.10 -11.11 7.89
CA GLU A 86 -0.98 -9.81 8.56
C GLU A 86 -0.62 -9.95 10.05
N TYR A 87 -0.87 -11.14 10.61
CA TYR A 87 -0.66 -11.47 12.00
C TYR A 87 0.38 -12.58 12.14
N ASN A 88 1.39 -12.34 12.97
CA ASN A 88 2.32 -13.38 13.40
C ASN A 88 1.66 -14.24 14.48
N PHE A 89 1.06 -15.34 14.06
CA PHE A 89 0.59 -16.40 14.94
C PHE A 89 1.71 -17.43 15.12
N HIS A 90 2.06 -17.74 16.36
CA HIS A 90 3.04 -18.79 16.63
C HIS A 90 2.79 -19.49 17.96
N GLN A 91 3.21 -20.75 18.05
CA GLN A 91 3.10 -21.57 19.25
C GLN A 91 4.44 -21.59 20.01
N SER A 92 4.39 -21.66 21.33
CA SER A 92 5.54 -21.82 22.22
C SER A 92 5.27 -22.95 23.20
N GLY A 93 5.97 -24.08 23.04
CA GLY A 93 5.69 -25.29 23.80
C GLY A 93 4.31 -25.87 23.50
N ASP A 94 3.81 -26.75 24.37
CA ASP A 94 2.62 -27.55 24.06
C ASP A 94 1.31 -26.88 24.45
N ASN A 95 1.35 -25.78 25.22
CA ASN A 95 0.17 -25.21 25.86
C ASN A 95 0.10 -23.69 25.80
N GLN A 96 0.81 -23.06 24.87
CA GLN A 96 0.85 -21.61 24.75
C GLN A 96 0.98 -21.17 23.30
N ILE A 97 0.21 -20.15 22.94
CA ILE A 97 0.25 -19.49 21.63
C ILE A 97 0.34 -17.97 21.80
N TYR A 98 0.92 -17.34 20.79
CA TYR A 98 1.02 -15.91 20.61
C TYR A 98 0.28 -15.53 19.33
N VAL A 99 -0.54 -14.49 19.43
CA VAL A 99 -1.42 -14.03 18.36
C VAL A 99 -1.38 -12.51 18.26
N ASP A 100 -1.85 -11.95 17.15
CA ASP A 100 -1.81 -10.52 16.84
C ASP A 100 -0.40 -9.92 17.03
N ASN A 101 0.64 -10.51 16.45
CA ASN A 101 2.02 -9.99 16.54
C ASN A 101 2.53 -9.86 17.98
N ASP A 102 2.30 -10.90 18.80
CA ASP A 102 2.67 -10.98 20.22
C ASP A 102 1.94 -9.98 21.13
N ASN A 103 0.87 -9.36 20.65
CA ASN A 103 0.07 -8.47 21.48
C ASN A 103 -0.84 -9.25 22.44
N TYR A 104 -1.18 -10.48 22.08
CA TYR A 104 -1.95 -11.39 22.93
C TYR A 104 -1.23 -12.72 23.08
N ARG A 105 -1.34 -13.28 24.27
CA ARG A 105 -0.86 -14.61 24.62
C ARG A 105 -2.01 -15.41 25.20
N ILE A 106 -2.20 -16.61 24.67
CA ILE A 106 -3.21 -17.55 25.14
C ILE A 106 -2.50 -18.76 25.71
N THR A 107 -2.81 -19.11 26.95
CA THR A 107 -2.25 -20.29 27.61
C THR A 107 -3.35 -21.28 27.97
N PHE A 108 -3.03 -22.56 27.90
CA PHE A 108 -3.97 -23.66 28.09
C PHE A 108 -3.53 -24.59 29.21
N ASN A 109 -4.50 -25.20 29.88
CA ASN A 109 -4.28 -26.21 30.89
C ASN A 109 -5.40 -27.26 30.87
N GLU A 110 -5.11 -28.38 30.18
CA GLU A 110 -6.03 -29.51 30.01
C GLU A 110 -6.52 -30.11 31.34
N ASN A 111 -5.65 -30.14 32.37
CA ASN A 111 -5.98 -30.70 33.68
C ASN A 111 -7.07 -29.88 34.41
N ARG A 112 -7.34 -28.67 33.94
CA ARG A 112 -8.32 -27.74 34.50
C ARG A 112 -9.41 -27.33 33.51
N SER A 113 -9.34 -27.82 32.26
CA SER A 113 -10.21 -27.33 31.17
C SER A 113 -10.16 -25.81 31.09
N GLU A 114 -8.94 -25.27 31.17
CA GLU A 114 -8.70 -23.86 31.42
C GLU A 114 -7.93 -23.23 30.26
N PHE A 115 -8.33 -22.03 29.88
CA PHE A 115 -7.50 -21.15 29.07
C PHE A 115 -7.45 -19.74 29.66
N ARG A 116 -6.36 -19.02 29.38
CA ARG A 116 -6.18 -17.62 29.79
C ARG A 116 -5.84 -16.78 28.61
N ILE A 117 -6.45 -15.61 28.53
CA ILE A 117 -6.11 -14.57 27.59
C ILE A 117 -5.32 -13.50 28.35
N GLU A 118 -4.14 -13.21 27.86
CA GLU A 118 -3.23 -12.23 28.44
C GLU A 118 -2.84 -11.19 27.39
N GLU A 119 -2.93 -9.92 27.76
CA GLU A 119 -2.62 -8.79 26.90
C GLU A 119 -1.22 -8.25 27.21
N ARG A 120 -0.42 -8.03 26.17
CA ARG A 120 0.91 -7.45 26.30
C ARG A 120 0.82 -5.96 26.65
N GLN A 121 1.45 -5.60 27.75
CA GLN A 121 1.50 -4.23 28.27
C GLN A 121 2.67 -3.45 27.65
N PRO A 122 2.65 -2.10 27.71
CA PRO A 122 3.74 -1.27 27.19
C PRO A 122 5.11 -1.54 27.81
N ASN A 123 5.16 -2.08 29.03
CA ASN A 123 6.39 -2.49 29.71
C ASN A 123 6.95 -3.85 29.20
N GLY A 124 6.24 -4.50 28.25
CA GLY A 124 6.60 -5.78 27.67
C GLY A 124 6.12 -7.01 28.45
N GLU A 125 5.50 -6.83 29.61
CA GLU A 125 4.92 -7.91 30.41
C GLU A 125 3.51 -8.26 29.92
N TYR A 126 3.02 -9.44 30.28
CA TYR A 126 1.66 -9.89 29.97
C TYR A 126 0.79 -9.77 31.20
N GLN A 127 -0.38 -9.15 31.04
CA GLN A 127 -1.41 -9.05 32.07
C GLN A 127 -2.57 -9.98 31.74
N GLN A 128 -2.99 -10.83 32.68
CA GLN A 128 -4.21 -11.62 32.53
C GLN A 128 -5.42 -10.69 32.45
N ILE A 129 -6.12 -10.75 31.32
CA ILE A 129 -7.36 -10.02 31.11
C ILE A 129 -8.57 -10.93 31.24
N THR A 130 -8.43 -12.21 30.94
CA THR A 130 -9.51 -13.18 31.07
C THR A 130 -8.97 -14.56 31.40
N ARG A 131 -9.67 -15.27 32.27
CA ARG A 131 -9.43 -16.69 32.54
C ARG A 131 -10.75 -17.43 32.47
N VAL A 132 -10.78 -18.50 31.68
CA VAL A 132 -11.92 -19.41 31.58
C VAL A 132 -11.48 -20.77 32.12
N TRP A 133 -12.28 -21.40 32.97
CA TRP A 133 -11.93 -22.66 33.63
C TRP A 133 -13.16 -23.44 34.11
N GLY A 134 -13.01 -24.76 34.23
CA GLY A 134 -14.03 -25.62 34.83
C GLY A 134 -15.38 -25.57 34.11
N ASP A 135 -16.44 -25.45 34.89
CA ASP A 135 -17.85 -25.26 34.51
C ASP A 135 -18.13 -23.79 34.13
N PRO A 136 -18.07 -23.47 32.84
CA PRO A 136 -17.18 -22.46 32.27
C PRO A 136 -17.28 -21.13 33.03
N HIS A 137 -16.51 -21.03 34.10
CA HIS A 137 -16.38 -19.80 34.85
C HIS A 137 -15.48 -18.87 34.05
N VAL A 138 -15.91 -17.62 33.88
CA VAL A 138 -15.11 -16.54 33.31
C VAL A 138 -14.68 -15.63 34.45
N ASP A 139 -13.39 -15.36 34.57
CA ASP A 139 -12.79 -14.43 35.51
C ASP A 139 -12.17 -13.26 34.73
N GLU A 140 -12.62 -12.04 35.02
CA GLU A 140 -12.22 -10.82 34.34
C GLU A 140 -11.13 -10.08 35.14
N GLY A 141 -9.92 -10.03 34.60
CA GLY A 141 -8.82 -9.27 35.23
C GLY A 141 -8.34 -9.77 36.59
N GLY A 142 -8.73 -10.96 37.03
CA GLY A 142 -8.31 -11.55 38.31
C GLY A 142 -9.00 -10.93 39.54
N GLU A 143 -9.99 -10.08 39.32
CA GLU A 143 -10.91 -9.59 40.36
C GLU A 143 -12.19 -10.42 40.27
N HIS A 144 -12.83 -10.73 41.41
CA HIS A 144 -14.01 -11.60 41.55
C HIS A 144 -15.31 -11.20 40.78
N ARG A 145 -15.20 -10.51 39.65
CA ARG A 145 -16.25 -10.36 38.63
C ARG A 145 -16.21 -11.60 37.76
N SER A 146 -17.10 -12.53 38.10
CA SER A 146 -17.20 -13.79 37.40
C SER A 146 -18.61 -13.99 36.86
N TRP A 147 -18.69 -14.48 35.64
CA TRP A 147 -19.90 -14.98 35.02
C TRP A 147 -19.63 -16.38 34.48
N MET A 148 -20.68 -17.08 34.09
CA MET A 148 -20.57 -18.42 33.51
C MET A 148 -21.21 -18.41 32.13
N PHE A 149 -20.67 -19.16 31.18
CA PHE A 149 -21.41 -19.50 29.96
C PHE A 149 -21.82 -20.96 29.97
N VAL A 150 -23.02 -21.26 29.50
CA VAL A 150 -23.51 -22.66 29.41
C VAL A 150 -23.39 -23.20 27.99
N ASP A 151 -23.38 -22.31 26.99
CA ASP A 151 -23.32 -22.63 25.57
C ASP A 151 -22.07 -22.05 24.90
N ASN A 152 -21.83 -22.42 23.65
CA ASN A 152 -20.75 -21.88 22.83
C ASN A 152 -20.67 -20.35 22.92
N THR A 153 -19.45 -19.84 23.06
CA THR A 153 -19.22 -18.40 23.28
C THR A 153 -18.01 -17.93 22.48
N THR A 154 -18.14 -16.78 21.81
CA THR A 154 -17.06 -16.12 21.09
C THR A 154 -16.60 -14.87 21.82
N PHE A 155 -15.33 -14.87 22.24
CA PHE A 155 -14.63 -13.72 22.80
C PHE A 155 -13.96 -12.93 21.66
N GLU A 156 -14.39 -11.68 21.47
CA GLU A 156 -13.85 -10.78 20.45
C GLU A 156 -12.99 -9.69 21.10
N LEU A 157 -11.70 -9.67 20.75
CA LEU A 157 -10.72 -8.68 21.19
C LEU A 157 -10.39 -7.71 20.06
N PRO A 158 -10.18 -6.42 20.38
CA PRO A 158 -9.73 -5.47 19.37
C PRO A 158 -8.32 -5.81 18.88
N SER A 159 -8.09 -5.67 17.58
CA SER A 159 -6.74 -5.71 17.02
C SER A 159 -5.87 -4.62 17.64
N LYS A 160 -4.67 -5.00 18.08
CA LYS A 160 -3.60 -4.08 18.44
C LYS A 160 -2.73 -3.73 17.24
N THR A 161 -2.78 -4.53 16.18
CA THR A 161 -2.21 -4.17 14.87
C THR A 161 -3.08 -3.06 14.23
N PRO A 162 -2.51 -1.89 13.87
CA PRO A 162 -3.27 -0.77 13.32
C PRO A 162 -4.01 -1.13 12.03
N GLY A 163 -5.32 -0.88 12.00
CA GLY A 163 -6.17 -1.22 10.85
C GLY A 163 -6.52 -2.71 10.74
N GLY A 164 -6.06 -3.53 11.69
CA GLY A 164 -6.30 -4.95 11.70
C GLY A 164 -7.71 -5.34 12.15
N GLU A 165 -8.13 -6.52 11.71
CA GLU A 165 -9.34 -7.23 12.10
C GLU A 165 -9.30 -7.71 13.55
N PRO A 166 -10.45 -7.76 14.23
CA PRO A 166 -10.54 -8.23 15.60
C PRO A 166 -10.08 -9.69 15.72
N LEU A 167 -9.42 -10.00 16.83
CA LEU A 167 -9.11 -11.37 17.23
C LEU A 167 -10.37 -12.02 17.78
N ARG A 168 -10.74 -13.19 17.27
CA ARG A 168 -11.88 -13.97 17.73
C ARG A 168 -11.41 -15.28 18.33
N ILE A 169 -12.03 -15.65 19.45
CA ILE A 169 -11.78 -16.91 20.16
C ILE A 169 -13.15 -17.52 20.42
N THR A 170 -13.57 -18.43 19.53
CA THR A 170 -14.82 -19.18 19.66
C THR A 170 -14.57 -20.44 20.44
N VAL A 171 -15.33 -20.64 21.51
CA VAL A 171 -15.21 -21.77 22.43
C VAL A 171 -16.41 -22.69 22.24
N ASP A 172 -16.14 -23.92 21.85
CA ASP A 172 -17.11 -25.01 21.85
C ASP A 172 -17.11 -25.71 23.22
N THR A 173 -18.30 -26.00 23.73
CA THR A 173 -18.46 -26.67 25.02
C THR A 173 -18.95 -28.10 24.90
N ILE A 174 -18.57 -28.93 25.87
CA ILE A 174 -19.11 -30.29 26.04
C ILE A 174 -19.80 -30.44 27.39
N PRO A 175 -20.81 -31.31 27.54
CA PRO A 175 -21.45 -31.55 28.82
C PRO A 175 -20.47 -32.05 29.90
N HIS A 176 -20.57 -31.49 31.10
CA HIS A 176 -19.86 -31.98 32.27
C HIS A 176 -20.67 -33.06 33.00
N ALA A 177 -20.43 -34.32 32.65
CA ALA A 177 -21.12 -35.45 33.27
C ALA A 177 -22.67 -35.25 33.31
N ASN A 178 -23.33 -35.59 34.42
CA ASN A 178 -24.77 -35.43 34.60
C ASN A 178 -25.15 -34.21 35.47
N THR A 179 -24.26 -33.21 35.59
CA THR A 179 -24.51 -32.04 36.47
C THR A 179 -25.34 -30.96 35.78
N GLY A 180 -25.43 -30.98 34.44
CA GLY A 180 -26.05 -29.92 33.65
C GLY A 180 -25.11 -28.75 33.35
N GLU A 181 -23.86 -28.83 33.80
CA GLU A 181 -22.80 -27.87 33.48
C GLU A 181 -22.11 -28.26 32.16
N THR A 182 -21.34 -27.35 31.56
CA THR A 182 -20.52 -27.62 30.37
C THR A 182 -19.04 -27.32 30.64
N LEU A 183 -18.12 -27.86 29.85
CA LEU A 183 -16.67 -27.57 29.92
C LEU A 183 -16.22 -26.98 28.59
N SER A 184 -15.27 -26.06 28.61
CA SER A 184 -14.55 -25.65 27.39
C SER A 184 -13.77 -26.83 26.82
N ASN A 185 -13.97 -27.14 25.53
CA ASN A 185 -13.34 -28.28 24.88
C ASN A 185 -12.51 -27.88 23.66
N ASP A 186 -13.15 -27.33 22.64
CA ASP A 186 -12.46 -26.92 21.41
C ASP A 186 -12.47 -25.40 21.31
N LEU A 187 -11.39 -24.84 20.77
CA LEU A 187 -11.30 -23.41 20.49
C LEU A 187 -10.87 -23.18 19.05
N THR A 188 -11.63 -22.33 18.38
CA THR A 188 -11.26 -21.75 17.08
C THR A 188 -10.81 -20.31 17.32
N ILE A 189 -9.52 -20.05 17.09
CA ILE A 189 -8.89 -18.75 17.31
C ILE A 189 -8.50 -18.18 15.95
N THR A 190 -9.08 -17.05 15.57
CA THR A 190 -9.00 -16.50 14.22
C THR A 190 -8.68 -15.01 14.24
N GLN A 191 -7.83 -14.56 13.30
CA GLN A 191 -7.62 -13.15 13.00
C GLN A 191 -7.13 -13.02 11.56
N GLY A 192 -7.93 -12.38 10.69
CA GLY A 192 -7.69 -12.44 9.25
C GLY A 192 -7.54 -13.89 8.77
N ASP A 193 -6.50 -14.17 7.97
CA ASP A 193 -6.23 -15.52 7.48
C ASP A 193 -5.50 -16.42 8.49
N SER A 194 -5.00 -15.88 9.60
CA SER A 194 -4.29 -16.67 10.62
C SER A 194 -5.26 -17.34 11.58
N ALA A 195 -4.98 -18.60 11.94
CA ALA A 195 -5.79 -19.32 12.91
C ALA A 195 -5.01 -20.35 13.74
N PHE A 196 -5.55 -20.65 14.91
CA PHE A 196 -5.26 -21.84 15.70
C PHE A 196 -6.54 -22.61 15.98
N LEU A 197 -6.46 -23.93 15.86
CA LEU A 197 -7.47 -24.87 16.35
C LEU A 197 -6.91 -25.56 17.57
N VAL A 198 -7.57 -25.41 18.70
CA VAL A 198 -7.27 -26.14 19.93
C VAL A 198 -8.35 -27.20 20.10
N LYS A 199 -7.96 -28.45 20.30
CA LYS A 199 -8.91 -29.55 20.49
C LYS A 199 -8.65 -30.28 21.78
N ASP A 200 -9.71 -30.86 22.34
CA ASP A 200 -9.67 -31.76 23.49
C ASP A 200 -9.06 -31.10 24.74
N LEU A 201 -9.37 -29.81 24.98
CA LEU A 201 -8.96 -29.09 26.19
C LEU A 201 -9.64 -29.62 27.46
N ALA A 202 -10.82 -30.23 27.33
CA ALA A 202 -11.59 -30.70 28.47
C ALA A 202 -10.84 -31.82 29.23
N ARG A 203 -10.96 -31.81 30.56
CA ARG A 203 -10.24 -32.75 31.42
C ARG A 203 -10.73 -34.17 31.16
N GLY A 204 -9.80 -35.10 30.99
CA GLY A 204 -10.11 -36.50 30.72
C GLY A 204 -10.50 -36.80 29.26
N GLY A 205 -10.23 -35.87 28.33
CA GLY A 205 -10.24 -36.12 26.89
C GLY A 205 -9.02 -36.92 26.40
N ASP A 206 -8.90 -37.04 25.08
CA ASP A 206 -7.86 -37.84 24.40
C ASP A 206 -6.47 -37.18 24.34
N GLY A 207 -6.32 -36.01 24.98
CA GLY A 207 -5.10 -35.22 25.07
C GLY A 207 -5.16 -33.96 24.19
N MET A 208 -4.86 -32.80 24.78
CA MET A 208 -5.02 -31.52 24.10
C MET A 208 -4.07 -31.40 22.89
N THR A 209 -4.59 -30.90 21.76
CA THR A 209 -3.78 -30.58 20.57
C THR A 209 -3.96 -29.15 20.13
N ILE A 210 -2.91 -28.56 19.55
CA ILE A 210 -2.91 -27.23 18.97
C ILE A 210 -2.42 -27.36 17.52
N ALA A 211 -3.22 -26.88 16.57
CA ALA A 211 -2.89 -26.88 15.15
C ALA A 211 -3.01 -25.47 14.56
N GLN A 212 -1.92 -24.98 13.97
CA GLN A 212 -1.94 -23.72 13.23
C GLN A 212 -2.59 -23.92 11.86
N SER A 213 -3.32 -22.91 11.41
CA SER A 213 -3.87 -22.84 10.06
C SER A 213 -3.77 -21.43 9.47
N ASN A 214 -3.80 -21.36 8.14
CA ASN A 214 -3.78 -20.11 7.37
C ASN A 214 -5.12 -19.88 6.63
N ASN A 215 -6.21 -20.45 7.14
CA ASN A 215 -7.57 -20.30 6.59
C ASN A 215 -8.53 -19.58 7.54
N GLY A 216 -8.01 -18.72 8.42
CA GLY A 216 -8.72 -18.11 9.54
C GLY A 216 -10.07 -17.49 9.18
N ARG A 217 -10.18 -16.71 8.10
CA ARG A 217 -11.46 -16.11 7.65
C ARG A 217 -12.54 -17.15 7.34
N GLU A 218 -12.16 -18.27 6.72
CA GLU A 218 -13.12 -19.34 6.39
C GLU A 218 -13.49 -20.14 7.63
N LEU A 219 -12.53 -20.41 8.52
CA LEU A 219 -12.81 -21.04 9.80
C LEU A 219 -13.76 -20.15 10.63
N ASP A 220 -13.51 -18.85 10.71
CA ASP A 220 -14.36 -17.89 11.40
C ASP A 220 -15.78 -17.88 10.81
N ALA A 221 -15.90 -17.82 9.48
CA ALA A 221 -17.20 -17.79 8.80
C ALA A 221 -17.99 -19.12 8.92
N THR A 222 -17.31 -20.24 9.17
CA THR A 222 -17.95 -21.57 9.26
C THR A 222 -18.13 -22.06 10.70
N THR A 223 -17.50 -21.40 11.67
CA THR A 223 -17.62 -21.71 13.10
C THR A 223 -18.85 -20.99 13.67
N ALA A 224 -19.68 -21.70 14.41
CA ALA A 224 -20.86 -21.09 15.03
C ALA A 224 -20.43 -20.24 16.23
N ASP A 225 -20.63 -18.93 16.15
CA ASP A 225 -20.17 -17.99 17.18
C ASP A 225 -20.80 -18.18 18.57
N GLY A 226 -21.98 -18.82 18.62
CA GLY A 226 -22.77 -18.91 19.85
C GLY A 226 -23.08 -17.52 20.41
N GLN A 227 -22.89 -17.33 21.72
CA GLN A 227 -22.97 -16.01 22.34
C GLN A 227 -21.71 -15.20 22.08
N ARG A 228 -21.84 -13.97 21.55
CA ARG A 228 -20.70 -13.09 21.32
C ARG A 228 -20.51 -12.10 22.46
N VAL A 229 -19.26 -12.00 22.94
CA VAL A 229 -18.83 -11.05 23.96
C VAL A 229 -17.64 -10.25 23.43
N ARG A 230 -17.63 -8.94 23.66
CA ARG A 230 -16.60 -8.02 23.17
C ARG A 230 -15.82 -7.41 24.31
N TRP A 231 -14.51 -7.30 24.14
CA TRP A 231 -13.64 -6.68 25.13
C TRP A 231 -13.83 -5.16 25.12
N ALA A 232 -14.42 -4.60 26.18
CA ALA A 232 -14.64 -3.16 26.30
C ALA A 232 -13.43 -2.41 26.89
N GLY A 233 -12.38 -3.12 27.29
CA GLY A 233 -11.27 -2.58 28.06
C GLY A 233 -11.62 -2.44 29.55
N ALA A 234 -10.72 -1.85 30.35
CA ALA A 234 -10.88 -1.70 31.80
C ALA A 234 -11.32 -2.99 32.53
N LEU A 235 -10.82 -4.14 32.05
CA LEU A 235 -11.04 -5.47 32.62
C LEU A 235 -12.50 -5.94 32.68
N HIS A 236 -13.30 -5.70 31.63
CA HIS A 236 -14.65 -6.29 31.55
C HIS A 236 -15.10 -6.61 30.11
N TRP A 237 -15.98 -7.60 29.99
CA TRP A 237 -16.65 -7.97 28.76
C TRP A 237 -18.05 -7.32 28.65
N VAL A 238 -18.42 -6.96 27.43
CA VAL A 238 -19.77 -6.48 27.09
C VAL A 238 -20.38 -7.39 26.05
N ALA A 239 -21.70 -7.52 26.08
CA ALA A 239 -22.41 -8.23 25.03
C ALA A 239 -22.50 -7.39 23.75
N GLU A 240 -23.06 -7.98 22.68
CA GLU A 240 -23.16 -7.33 21.38
C GLU A 240 -23.95 -6.00 21.41
N ASP A 241 -25.00 -5.92 22.23
CA ASP A 241 -25.79 -4.71 22.46
C ASP A 241 -25.10 -3.66 23.37
N GLY A 242 -23.87 -3.93 23.80
CA GLY A 242 -23.04 -3.01 24.60
C GLY A 242 -23.35 -3.01 26.09
N GLN A 243 -24.23 -3.88 26.58
CA GLN A 243 -24.45 -4.03 28.02
C GLN A 243 -23.34 -4.85 28.66
N SER A 244 -22.98 -4.51 29.90
CA SER A 244 -22.02 -5.29 30.70
C SER A 244 -22.55 -6.71 30.88
N ILE A 245 -21.66 -7.70 30.76
CA ILE A 245 -21.99 -9.07 31.13
C ILE A 245 -21.61 -9.26 32.59
N ASP A 246 -22.62 -9.46 33.43
CA ASP A 246 -22.47 -10.07 34.74
C ASP A 246 -23.29 -11.37 34.77
N GLN A 247 -23.18 -12.13 35.87
CA GLN A 247 -23.86 -13.42 35.96
C GLN A 247 -25.38 -13.33 35.73
N ARG A 248 -26.03 -12.21 36.11
CA ARG A 248 -27.47 -11.99 35.89
C ARG A 248 -27.77 -11.65 34.43
N GLY A 249 -26.97 -10.78 33.81
CA GLY A 249 -27.13 -10.40 32.41
C GLY A 249 -26.87 -11.55 31.43
N HIS A 250 -26.08 -12.56 31.83
CA HIS A 250 -25.86 -13.77 31.05
C HIS A 250 -27.08 -14.72 31.11
N GLU A 251 -27.57 -15.03 32.32
CA GLU A 251 -28.71 -15.94 32.55
C GLU A 251 -29.99 -15.46 31.83
N GLU A 252 -30.28 -14.16 31.85
CA GLU A 252 -31.46 -13.57 31.18
C GLU A 252 -31.42 -13.69 29.64
N ARG A 253 -30.24 -13.78 29.02
CA ARG A 253 -30.08 -13.85 27.56
C ARG A 253 -30.22 -15.27 27.01
N LEU A 254 -29.86 -16.27 27.81
CA LEU A 254 -30.07 -17.68 27.50
C LEU A 254 -31.57 -18.02 27.43
N GLU A 255 -32.40 -17.40 28.29
CA GLU A 255 -33.86 -17.59 28.27
C GLU A 255 -34.54 -16.94 27.04
N HIS A 256 -33.87 -16.00 26.37
CA HIS A 256 -34.41 -15.22 25.26
C HIS A 256 -33.88 -15.61 23.87
N GLY A 257 -33.16 -16.75 23.75
CA GLY A 257 -32.95 -17.46 22.49
C GLY A 257 -32.30 -16.66 21.35
N ASN A 258 -31.41 -15.71 21.67
CA ASN A 258 -30.82 -14.84 20.67
C ASN A 258 -29.58 -15.49 20.01
N HIS A 259 -29.78 -16.65 19.39
CA HIS A 259 -28.77 -17.32 18.56
C HIS A 259 -28.63 -16.58 17.23
N HIS A 260 -27.74 -15.59 17.16
CA HIS A 260 -27.38 -14.97 15.89
C HIS A 260 -26.25 -15.77 15.24
N SER A 261 -26.62 -16.75 14.41
CA SER A 261 -25.70 -17.32 13.41
C SER A 261 -25.50 -16.26 12.32
N HIS A 262 -24.28 -15.75 12.21
CA HIS A 262 -23.91 -14.92 11.07
C HIS A 262 -23.26 -15.82 10.01
N THR A 263 -24.05 -16.25 9.01
CA THR A 263 -23.46 -16.62 7.71
C THR A 263 -22.92 -15.35 7.08
N LEU A 264 -21.61 -15.16 7.17
CA LEU A 264 -20.90 -14.25 6.29
C LEU A 264 -20.99 -14.84 4.87
N ASP A 265 -21.97 -14.36 4.12
CA ASP A 265 -22.02 -14.49 2.67
C ASP A 265 -20.79 -13.77 2.11
N THR A 266 -19.68 -14.49 1.97
CA THR A 266 -18.65 -14.16 0.99
C THR A 266 -17.84 -15.41 0.70
N GLU A 267 -18.17 -16.03 -0.43
CA GLU A 267 -17.27 -16.88 -1.18
C GLU A 267 -16.04 -16.02 -1.56
N ILE A 268 -15.08 -15.88 -0.63
CA ILE A 268 -13.76 -15.32 -0.94
C ILE A 268 -13.01 -16.43 -1.66
N ASP A 269 -13.14 -16.40 -2.98
CA ASP A 269 -12.30 -17.12 -3.91
C ASP A 269 -10.82 -16.78 -3.67
N ARG A 270 -10.14 -17.69 -2.98
CA ARG A 270 -8.72 -17.63 -2.60
C ARG A 270 -7.76 -17.85 -3.78
N THR A 271 -8.27 -17.92 -5.01
CA THR A 271 -7.44 -17.98 -6.23
C THR A 271 -7.36 -16.66 -7.00
N LYS A 272 -8.08 -15.62 -6.57
CA LYS A 272 -8.10 -14.33 -7.28
C LYS A 272 -6.82 -13.52 -7.07
N GLN A 273 -5.81 -13.84 -7.86
CA GLN A 273 -4.79 -12.89 -8.27
C GLN A 273 -5.46 -11.66 -8.91
N THR A 274 -4.87 -10.47 -8.76
CA THR A 274 -5.39 -9.25 -9.39
C THR A 274 -4.89 -9.17 -10.82
N GLU A 275 -5.83 -9.03 -11.75
CA GLU A 275 -5.55 -8.94 -13.18
C GLU A 275 -4.65 -7.72 -13.47
N VAL A 276 -3.52 -7.98 -14.15
CA VAL A 276 -2.76 -6.90 -14.77
C VAL A 276 -3.55 -6.45 -15.98
N THR A 277 -4.24 -5.33 -15.83
CA THR A 277 -5.07 -4.78 -16.89
C THR A 277 -4.23 -4.51 -18.14
N ASP A 278 -4.85 -4.53 -19.33
CA ASP A 278 -4.16 -4.20 -20.57
C ASP A 278 -3.49 -2.81 -20.52
N ALA A 279 -4.09 -1.86 -19.80
CA ALA A 279 -3.52 -0.54 -19.58
C ALA A 279 -2.22 -0.60 -18.78
N ASP A 280 -2.16 -1.44 -17.74
CA ASP A 280 -0.98 -1.63 -16.92
C ASP A 280 0.12 -2.35 -17.71
N ARG A 281 -0.22 -3.35 -18.53
CA ARG A 281 0.74 -4.02 -19.43
C ARG A 281 1.32 -3.06 -20.46
N GLN A 282 0.48 -2.23 -21.09
CA GLN A 282 0.94 -1.23 -22.05
C GLN A 282 1.87 -0.21 -21.40
N PHE A 283 1.55 0.23 -20.18
CA PHE A 283 2.41 1.15 -19.43
C PHE A 283 3.75 0.51 -19.08
N LEU A 284 3.75 -0.69 -18.48
CA LEU A 284 4.98 -1.41 -18.10
C LEU A 284 5.90 -1.64 -19.32
N ASN A 285 5.33 -2.08 -20.44
CA ASN A 285 6.05 -2.22 -21.69
C ASN A 285 6.62 -0.89 -22.19
N SER A 286 5.89 0.23 -22.03
CA SER A 286 6.37 1.55 -22.45
C SER A 286 7.62 2.03 -21.69
N ILE A 287 7.83 1.54 -20.47
CA ILE A 287 8.98 1.88 -19.63
C ILE A 287 10.07 0.81 -19.63
N GLY A 288 9.87 -0.26 -20.42
CA GLY A 288 10.79 -1.37 -20.61
C GLY A 288 10.78 -2.40 -19.48
N ILE A 289 9.65 -2.53 -18.78
CA ILE A 289 9.40 -3.56 -17.78
C ILE A 289 8.44 -4.55 -18.41
N ASP A 290 8.85 -5.81 -18.62
CA ASP A 290 7.94 -6.84 -19.11
C ASP A 290 7.14 -7.41 -17.94
N PRO A 291 5.80 -7.32 -17.93
CA PRO A 291 4.98 -7.93 -16.88
C PRO A 291 5.23 -9.45 -16.74
N ALA A 292 5.63 -10.13 -17.83
CA ALA A 292 5.92 -11.56 -17.82
C ALA A 292 7.16 -11.92 -16.99
N ASP A 293 8.08 -10.97 -16.76
CA ASP A 293 9.23 -11.19 -15.88
C ASP A 293 8.82 -11.32 -14.41
N TYR A 294 7.62 -10.87 -14.07
CA TYR A 294 7.08 -10.84 -12.70
C TYR A 294 5.88 -11.77 -12.52
N ASP A 295 5.32 -12.32 -13.59
CA ASP A 295 4.25 -13.32 -13.58
C ASP A 295 4.87 -14.73 -13.65
N SER A 296 5.31 -15.26 -12.51
CA SER A 296 5.95 -16.58 -12.44
C SER A 296 5.05 -17.73 -12.88
N ASP A 297 3.74 -17.51 -12.85
CA ASP A 297 2.72 -18.54 -13.04
C ASP A 297 2.12 -18.47 -14.46
N GLY A 298 2.43 -17.40 -15.21
CA GLY A 298 2.05 -17.18 -16.61
C GLY A 298 0.56 -17.02 -16.84
N ASN A 299 -0.20 -16.70 -15.80
CA ASN A 299 -1.67 -16.64 -15.83
C ASN A 299 -2.22 -15.22 -15.98
N GLY A 300 -1.35 -14.22 -16.17
CA GLY A 300 -1.73 -12.85 -16.47
C GLY A 300 -2.11 -12.01 -15.26
N ASN A 301 -1.91 -12.53 -14.05
CA ASN A 301 -2.22 -11.83 -12.82
C ASN A 301 -1.00 -11.88 -11.88
N LEU A 302 -0.88 -10.89 -10.98
CA LEU A 302 0.28 -10.81 -10.08
C LEU A 302 -0.11 -11.00 -8.61
N SER A 303 0.76 -11.69 -7.87
CA SER A 303 0.74 -11.82 -6.41
C SER A 303 1.16 -10.50 -5.74
N ALA A 304 1.00 -10.41 -4.41
CA ALA A 304 1.43 -9.24 -3.63
C ALA A 304 2.95 -9.01 -3.72
N GLU A 305 3.75 -10.08 -3.66
CA GLU A 305 5.21 -9.99 -3.82
C GLU A 305 5.59 -9.55 -5.22
N GLN A 306 4.91 -10.10 -6.24
CA GLN A 306 5.14 -9.76 -7.65
C GLN A 306 4.76 -8.29 -7.92
N TRP A 307 3.64 -7.80 -7.37
CA TRP A 307 3.29 -6.38 -7.38
C TRP A 307 4.32 -5.50 -6.66
N SER A 308 4.92 -5.99 -5.58
CA SER A 308 5.98 -5.26 -4.87
C SER A 308 7.26 -5.16 -5.71
N ALA A 309 7.63 -6.22 -6.44
CA ALA A 309 8.78 -6.21 -7.33
C ALA A 309 8.55 -5.28 -8.54
N VAL A 310 7.34 -5.29 -9.11
CA VAL A 310 6.94 -4.34 -10.16
C VAL A 310 7.00 -2.90 -9.64
N HIS A 311 6.51 -2.63 -8.43
CA HIS A 311 6.57 -1.30 -7.82
C HIS A 311 8.01 -0.79 -7.68
N GLU A 312 8.92 -1.61 -7.16
CA GLU A 312 10.34 -1.26 -7.00
C GLU A 312 11.02 -0.98 -8.35
N ALA A 313 10.72 -1.80 -9.37
CA ALA A 313 11.25 -1.60 -10.72
C ALA A 313 10.77 -0.28 -11.35
N VAL A 314 9.51 0.09 -11.13
CA VAL A 314 8.93 1.37 -11.61
C VAL A 314 9.51 2.56 -10.85
N GLU A 315 9.69 2.45 -9.53
CA GLU A 315 10.27 3.50 -8.69
C GLU A 315 11.72 3.82 -9.10
N LYS A 316 12.53 2.79 -9.35
CA LYS A 316 13.90 2.94 -9.87
C LYS A 316 13.93 3.64 -11.24
N LYS A 317 12.91 3.42 -12.08
CA LYS A 317 12.79 4.11 -13.38
C LYS A 317 12.40 5.58 -13.21
N LEU A 318 11.51 5.87 -12.26
CA LEU A 318 11.07 7.23 -11.90
C LEU A 318 12.22 8.10 -11.40
N GLU A 319 13.13 7.55 -10.59
CA GLU A 319 14.34 8.26 -10.15
C GLU A 319 15.19 8.74 -11.33
N GLY A 320 15.33 7.90 -12.36
CA GLY A 320 16.02 8.26 -13.61
C GLY A 320 15.32 9.37 -14.40
N MET A 321 13.99 9.40 -14.41
CA MET A 321 13.21 10.45 -15.08
C MET A 321 13.26 11.79 -14.35
N ASN A 322 13.20 11.78 -13.01
CA ASN A 322 13.34 13.00 -12.21
C ASN A 322 14.69 13.69 -12.43
N SER A 323 15.78 12.92 -12.51
CA SER A 323 17.11 13.44 -12.87
C SER A 323 17.14 14.09 -14.26
N MET A 324 16.44 13.48 -15.23
CA MET A 324 16.33 13.99 -16.59
C MET A 324 15.50 15.28 -16.66
N SER A 325 14.40 15.37 -15.92
CA SER A 325 13.55 16.56 -15.83
C SER A 325 14.32 17.77 -15.28
N GLN A 326 15.10 17.59 -14.21
CA GLN A 326 15.98 18.64 -13.67
C GLN A 326 16.97 19.14 -14.73
N THR A 327 17.57 18.22 -15.49
CA THR A 327 18.50 18.56 -16.58
C THR A 327 17.81 19.35 -17.70
N GLN A 328 16.57 18.98 -18.06
CA GLN A 328 15.79 19.69 -19.08
C GLN A 328 15.36 21.09 -18.62
N MET A 329 14.99 21.24 -17.35
CA MET A 329 14.64 22.54 -16.77
C MET A 329 15.85 23.48 -16.71
N LEU A 330 17.05 22.96 -16.41
CA LEU A 330 18.30 23.72 -16.50
C LEU A 330 18.59 24.19 -17.94
N LYS A 331 18.37 23.33 -18.93
CA LYS A 331 18.49 23.70 -20.36
C LYS A 331 17.48 24.78 -20.75
N LEU A 332 16.22 24.65 -20.34
CA LEU A 332 15.19 25.65 -20.60
C LEU A 332 15.57 27.01 -19.98
N ASN A 333 15.98 27.01 -18.71
CA ASN A 333 16.44 28.23 -18.04
C ASN A 333 17.60 28.89 -18.78
N SER A 334 18.59 28.10 -19.22
CA SER A 334 19.70 28.61 -20.03
C SER A 334 19.24 29.24 -21.35
N LEU A 335 18.32 28.58 -22.07
CA LEU A 335 17.75 29.11 -23.32
C LEU A 335 16.96 30.40 -23.08
N MET A 336 16.16 30.48 -22.00
CA MET A 336 15.42 31.69 -21.63
C MET A 336 16.35 32.84 -21.26
N THR A 337 17.40 32.59 -20.48
CA THR A 337 18.43 33.59 -20.16
C THR A 337 19.12 34.09 -21.43
N ASN A 338 19.52 33.18 -22.32
CA ASN A 338 20.15 33.55 -23.59
C ASN A 338 19.23 34.39 -24.47
N ARG A 339 17.95 34.02 -24.58
CA ARG A 339 16.94 34.81 -25.29
C ARG A 339 16.75 36.20 -24.69
N SER A 340 16.66 36.29 -23.36
CA SER A 340 16.53 37.57 -22.65
C SER A 340 17.72 38.49 -22.94
N ASN A 341 18.94 37.95 -22.79
CA ASN A 341 20.18 38.69 -23.08
C ASN A 341 20.23 39.15 -24.54
N PHE A 342 19.85 38.26 -25.46
CA PHE A 342 19.83 38.54 -26.88
C PHE A 342 18.80 39.61 -27.26
N SER A 343 17.59 39.54 -26.69
CA SER A 343 16.57 40.57 -26.85
C SER A 343 17.05 41.92 -26.32
N GLY A 344 17.76 41.94 -25.20
CA GLY A 344 18.37 43.16 -24.65
C GLY A 344 19.39 43.77 -25.62
N LEU A 345 20.26 42.94 -26.20
CA LEU A 345 21.22 43.37 -27.22
C LEU A 345 20.53 43.92 -28.48
N LEU A 346 19.46 43.27 -28.92
CA LEU A 346 18.66 43.72 -30.08
C LEU A 346 18.05 45.10 -29.83
N THR A 347 17.38 45.27 -28.68
CA THR A 347 16.78 46.55 -28.29
C THR A 347 17.82 47.65 -28.18
N GLY A 348 18.98 47.35 -27.57
CA GLY A 348 20.10 48.31 -27.48
C GLY A 348 20.64 48.71 -28.85
N ALA A 349 20.82 47.75 -29.76
CA ALA A 349 21.26 48.02 -31.12
C ALA A 349 20.24 48.87 -31.89
N LEU A 350 18.94 48.54 -31.81
CA LEU A 350 17.86 49.31 -32.44
C LEU A 350 17.78 50.75 -31.92
N SER A 351 17.91 50.94 -30.61
CA SER A 351 17.93 52.28 -30.00
C SER A 351 19.11 53.12 -30.50
N LYS A 352 20.31 52.54 -30.57
CA LYS A 352 21.49 53.24 -31.09
C LYS A 352 21.34 53.61 -32.57
N ILE A 353 20.81 52.69 -33.36
CA ILE A 353 20.49 52.89 -34.77
C ILE A 353 19.53 54.08 -34.95
N ASP A 354 18.46 54.11 -34.18
CA ASP A 354 17.46 55.18 -34.23
C ASP A 354 18.07 56.54 -33.83
N GLN A 355 18.91 56.55 -32.80
CA GLN A 355 19.65 57.74 -32.38
C GLN A 355 20.61 58.25 -33.48
N ASP A 356 21.36 57.36 -34.11
CA ASP A 356 22.28 57.71 -35.20
C ASP A 356 21.52 58.25 -36.42
N LEU A 357 20.37 57.68 -36.76
CA LEU A 357 19.50 58.19 -37.83
C LEU A 357 18.97 59.59 -37.54
N ARG A 358 18.49 59.85 -36.32
CA ARG A 358 18.06 61.19 -35.89
C ARG A 358 19.21 62.20 -35.96
N ASN A 359 20.42 61.81 -35.54
CA ASN A 359 21.61 62.66 -35.59
C ASN A 359 22.00 63.01 -37.03
N ILE A 360 21.82 62.08 -37.98
CA ILE A 360 22.06 62.34 -39.41
C ILE A 360 20.99 63.30 -39.94
N GLN A 361 19.72 63.08 -39.63
CA GLN A 361 18.61 63.95 -40.05
C GLN A 361 18.70 65.38 -39.51
N GLN A 362 19.40 65.62 -38.39
CA GLN A 362 19.63 66.98 -37.88
C GLN A 362 20.79 67.70 -38.58
N LYS A 363 21.66 66.99 -39.28
CA LYS A 363 22.84 67.54 -39.95
C LYS A 363 22.62 67.89 -41.43
N PHE A 364 21.55 67.38 -42.02
CA PHE A 364 21.10 67.63 -43.39
C PHE A 364 19.72 68.28 -43.34
#